data_AF-A0A2R6JLQ6-F1
#
_entry.id   AF-A0A2R6JLQ6-F1
#
_cell.length_a   1.000
_cell.length_b   1.000
_cell.length_c   1.000
_cell.angle_alpha   90.00
_cell.angle_beta   90.00
_cell.angle_gamma   90.00
#
_symmetry.space_group_name_H-M   'P 1'
#
loop_
_entity.id
_entity.type
_entity.pdbx_description
1 polymer ?
#
loop_
_entity_poly.entity_id
_entity_poly.type
_entity_poly.pdbx_seq_one_letter_code
_entity_poly.pdbx_strand_id
1 'polypeptide(L)'
;MPPWVQFGDGVVNLDCTETELDRLKDLLSEYPAFRIDELTRPEEAEGVNVRITARADPNRTAEFVDEVFLTVFDRPDGYRAWVVEV
;
A
#
# COMPACT_ATOMS: atom_id res chain seq x y z
N MET A 1 -8.53 -8.19 -8.45
CA MET A 1 -7.21 -8.38 -9.09
C MET A 1 -6.23 -8.88 -8.03
N PRO A 2 -5.13 -9.58 -8.38
CA PRO A 2 -4.10 -9.85 -7.39
C PRO A 2 -3.53 -8.52 -6.85
N PRO A 3 -3.29 -8.40 -5.53
CA PRO A 3 -2.78 -7.18 -4.94
C PRO A 3 -1.35 -6.91 -5.42
N TRP A 4 -1.00 -5.63 -5.54
CA TRP A 4 0.33 -5.20 -5.91
C TRP A 4 0.71 -3.96 -5.10
N VAL A 5 2.01 -3.84 -4.84
CA VAL A 5 2.63 -2.68 -4.19
C VAL A 5 3.94 -2.41 -4.91
N GLN A 6 4.21 -1.15 -5.23
CA GLN A 6 5.51 -0.69 -5.71
C GLN A 6 6.14 0.21 -4.64
N PHE A 7 7.44 0.06 -4.45
CA PHE A 7 8.24 0.95 -3.61
C PHE A 7 9.44 1.47 -4.39
N GLY A 8 9.67 2.78 -4.33
CA GLY A 8 10.84 3.42 -4.94
C GLY A 8 10.93 4.89 -4.51
N ASP A 9 12.15 5.38 -4.31
CA ASP A 9 12.43 6.78 -3.92
C ASP A 9 11.59 7.28 -2.72
N GLY A 10 11.39 6.41 -1.72
CA GLY A 10 10.61 6.76 -0.52
C GLY A 10 9.10 6.87 -0.77
N VAL A 11 8.61 6.33 -1.88
CA VAL A 11 7.18 6.31 -2.22
C VAL A 11 6.69 4.88 -2.32
N VAL A 12 5.58 4.60 -1.65
CA VAL A 12 4.77 3.37 -1.80
C VAL A 12 3.57 3.69 -2.69
N ASN A 13 3.34 2.90 -3.73
CA ASN A 13 2.22 3.04 -4.64
C ASN A 13 1.44 1.73 -4.71
N LEU A 14 0.11 1.80 -4.68
CA LEU A 14 -0.76 0.64 -4.76
C LEU A 14 -2.12 1.01 -5.37
N ASP A 15 -2.82 0.02 -5.92
CA ASP A 15 -4.24 0.15 -6.25
C ASP A 15 -5.08 -0.61 -5.24
N CYS A 16 -6.22 -0.03 -4.87
CA CYS A 16 -7.16 -0.62 -3.92
C CYS A 16 -8.61 -0.27 -4.26
N THR A 17 -9.55 -1.03 -3.73
CA THR A 17 -10.97 -0.67 -3.69
C THR A 17 -11.23 0.41 -2.64
N GLU A 18 -12.40 1.06 -2.67
CA GLU A 18 -12.76 2.05 -1.61
C GLU A 18 -12.77 1.42 -0.21
N THR A 19 -13.23 0.16 -0.07
CA THR A 19 -13.20 -0.55 1.22
C THR A 19 -11.79 -0.85 1.70
N GLU A 20 -10.88 -1.18 0.79
CA GLU A 20 -9.46 -1.37 1.11
C GLU A 20 -8.78 -0.02 1.42
N LEU A 21 -9.17 1.08 0.74
CA LEU A 21 -8.69 2.42 1.06
C LEU A 21 -9.04 2.83 2.49
N ASP A 22 -10.22 2.47 2.97
CA ASP A 22 -10.60 2.75 4.36
C ASP A 22 -9.71 1.97 5.35
N ARG A 23 -9.47 0.68 5.11
CA ARG A 23 -8.52 -0.12 5.91
C ARG A 23 -7.09 0.44 5.85
N LEU A 24 -6.68 0.93 4.69
CA LEU A 24 -5.36 1.55 4.50
C LEU A 24 -5.22 2.83 5.32
N LYS A 25 -6.27 3.66 5.40
CA LYS A 25 -6.26 4.86 6.25
C LYS A 25 -6.18 4.50 7.73
N ASP A 26 -6.89 3.45 8.16
CA ASP A 26 -6.81 2.94 9.52
C ASP A 26 -5.39 2.45 9.83
N LEU A 27 -4.79 1.64 8.96
CA LEU A 27 -3.40 1.20 9.09
C LEU A 27 -2.42 2.38 9.15
N LEU A 28 -2.59 3.39 8.29
CA LEU A 28 -1.73 4.58 8.29
C LEU A 28 -1.77 5.38 9.60
N SER A 29 -2.84 5.28 10.38
CA SER A 29 -2.90 5.90 11.71
C SER A 29 -1.84 5.34 12.68
N GLU A 30 -1.37 4.11 12.44
CA GLU A 30 -0.29 3.44 13.19
C GLU A 30 1.11 3.77 12.65
N TYR A 31 1.18 4.43 11.48
CA TYR A 31 2.40 4.73 10.74
C TYR A 31 2.56 6.24 10.50
N PRO A 32 2.85 7.06 11.54
CA PRO A 32 2.84 8.53 11.45
C PRO A 32 3.88 9.13 10.48
N ALA A 33 4.88 8.35 10.08
CA ALA A 33 5.90 8.73 9.09
C ALA A 33 5.42 8.56 7.63
N PHE A 34 4.24 7.96 7.42
CA PHE A 34 3.68 7.63 6.13
C PHE A 34 2.48 8.54 5.87
N ARG A 35 2.36 9.09 4.65
CA ARG A 35 1.29 10.02 4.30
C ARG A 35 0.81 9.77 2.89
N ILE A 36 -0.51 9.73 2.70
CA ILE A 36 -1.11 9.78 1.38
C ILE A 36 -0.87 11.16 0.80
N ASP A 37 -0.18 11.22 -0.34
CA ASP A 37 0.03 12.46 -1.08
C ASP A 37 -0.98 12.62 -2.22
N GLU A 38 -1.42 11.50 -2.81
CA GLU A 38 -2.31 11.50 -3.97
C GLU A 38 -3.28 10.32 -3.94
N LEU A 39 -4.52 10.58 -4.36
CA LEU A 39 -5.56 9.59 -4.61
C LEU A 39 -6.13 9.82 -6.01
N THR A 40 -5.96 8.85 -6.90
CA THR A 40 -6.46 8.94 -8.27
C THR A 40 -7.55 7.90 -8.50
N ARG A 41 -8.70 8.36 -8.97
CA ARG A 41 -9.86 7.53 -9.34
C ARG A 41 -10.03 7.59 -10.87
N PRO A 42 -9.56 6.57 -11.60
CA PRO A 42 -9.68 6.56 -13.06
C PRO A 42 -11.15 6.51 -13.48
N GLU A 43 -11.53 7.19 -14.56
CA GLU A 43 -12.89 7.12 -15.11
C GLU A 43 -13.18 5.75 -15.76
N GLU A 44 -12.14 5.07 -16.25
CA GLU A 44 -12.24 3.82 -17.01
C GLU A 44 -11.99 2.56 -16.17
N ALA A 45 -11.75 2.69 -14.86
CA ALA A 45 -11.46 1.56 -13.99
C ALA A 45 -12.10 1.71 -12.61
N GLU A 46 -12.56 0.60 -12.05
CA GLU A 46 -13.01 0.54 -10.67
C GLU A 46 -11.80 0.45 -9.73
N GLY A 47 -11.58 1.49 -8.92
CA GLY A 47 -10.54 1.49 -7.91
C GLY A 47 -9.98 2.88 -7.61
N VAL A 48 -9.08 2.91 -6.64
CA VAL A 48 -8.33 4.08 -6.22
C VAL A 48 -6.86 3.73 -6.27
N ASN A 49 -6.10 4.43 -7.10
CA ASN A 49 -4.65 4.44 -6.99
C ASN A 49 -4.26 5.35 -5.82
N VAL A 50 -3.39 4.85 -4.94
CA VAL A 50 -2.93 5.55 -3.74
C VAL A 50 -1.42 5.69 -3.80
N ARG A 51 -0.94 6.92 -3.61
CA ARG A 51 0.48 7.23 -3.51
C ARG A 51 0.82 7.74 -2.12
N ILE A 52 1.78 7.08 -1.48
CA ILE A 52 2.15 7.30 -0.08
C ILE A 52 3.64 7.65 0.00
N THR A 53 3.99 8.83 0.50
CA THR A 53 5.37 9.11 0.90
C THR A 53 5.66 8.39 2.23
N ALA A 54 6.72 7.59 2.24
CA ALA A 54 7.26 6.91 3.41
C ALA A 54 8.54 7.63 3.87
N ARG A 55 8.46 8.38 4.98
CA ARG A 55 9.62 9.03 5.61
C ARG A 55 10.21 8.16 6.71
N ALA A 56 10.53 6.92 6.37
CA ALA A 56 11.00 5.91 7.31
C ALA A 56 12.23 5.18 6.77
N ASP A 57 12.93 4.46 7.65
CA ASP A 57 14.03 3.59 7.22
C ASP A 57 13.50 2.36 6.44
N PRO A 58 14.40 1.61 5.74
CA PRO A 58 13.99 0.47 4.94
C PRO A 58 13.28 -0.64 5.71
N ASN A 59 13.65 -0.90 6.97
CA ASN A 59 13.02 -1.96 7.76
C ASN A 59 11.58 -1.56 8.11
N ARG A 60 11.38 -0.31 8.54
CA ARG A 60 10.03 0.19 8.85
C ARG A 60 9.15 0.26 7.61
N THR A 61 9.75 0.53 6.45
CA THR A 61 9.04 0.50 5.16
C THR A 61 8.66 -0.93 4.75
N ALA A 62 9.56 -1.90 4.93
CA ALA A 62 9.27 -3.30 4.66
C ALA A 62 8.13 -3.83 5.55
N GLU A 63 8.14 -3.48 6.85
CA GLU A 63 7.06 -3.80 7.80
C GLU A 63 5.72 -3.23 7.34
N PHE A 64 5.69 -1.95 6.94
CA PHE A 64 4.48 -1.32 6.42
C PHE A 64 3.95 -2.03 5.16
N VAL A 65 4.84 -2.39 4.22
CA VAL A 65 4.45 -3.08 2.99
C VAL A 65 3.85 -4.46 3.30
N ASP A 66 4.44 -5.21 4.23
CA ASP A 66 3.92 -6.51 4.67
C ASP A 66 2.53 -6.37 5.31
N GLU A 67 2.37 -5.40 6.22
CA GLU A 67 1.07 -5.09 6.86
C GLU A 67 0.00 -4.65 5.86
N VAL A 68 0.36 -3.97 4.77
CA VAL A 68 -0.58 -3.68 3.68
C VAL A 68 -1.12 -4.98 3.06
N PHE A 69 -0.28 -5.99 2.82
CA PHE A 69 -0.78 -7.27 2.31
C PHE A 69 -1.67 -7.99 3.31
N LEU A 70 -1.26 -8.07 4.57
CA LEU A 70 -2.01 -8.78 5.61
C LEU A 70 -3.34 -8.09 5.94
N THR A 71 -3.30 -6.79 6.20
CA THR A 71 -4.43 -6.04 6.76
C THR A 71 -5.31 -5.40 5.67
N VAL A 72 -4.70 -4.73 4.70
CA VAL A 72 -5.48 -4.03 3.65
C VAL A 72 -6.01 -5.03 2.64
N PHE A 73 -5.13 -5.87 2.09
CA PHE A 73 -5.50 -6.86 1.08
C PHE A 73 -5.99 -8.21 1.64
N ASP A 74 -6.13 -8.33 2.97
CA ASP A 74 -6.63 -9.53 3.64
C ASP A 74 -5.91 -10.79 3.15
N ARG A 75 -4.57 -10.72 3.07
CA ARG A 75 -3.74 -11.89 2.74
C ARG A 75 -3.51 -12.72 4.00
N PRO A 76 -3.51 -14.06 3.87
CA PRO A 76 -3.17 -14.91 5.00
C PRO A 76 -1.71 -14.69 5.40
N ASP A 77 -1.42 -14.95 6.67
CA ASP A 77 -0.04 -15.10 7.13
C ASP A 77 0.69 -16.15 6.28
N GLY A 78 1.96 -15.86 5.95
CA GLY A 78 2.76 -16.71 5.06
C GLY A 78 2.32 -16.68 3.58
N TYR A 79 1.63 -15.62 3.14
CA TYR A 79 1.32 -15.43 1.72
C TYR A 79 2.58 -15.44 0.84
N ARG A 80 2.39 -15.75 -0.45
CA ARG A 80 3.45 -15.71 -1.44
C ARG A 80 3.28 -14.49 -2.32
N ALA A 81 4.35 -13.72 -2.46
CA ALA A 81 4.45 -12.60 -3.39
C ALA A 81 5.47 -12.89 -4.50
N TRP A 82 5.25 -12.27 -5.65
CA TRP A 82 6.27 -12.13 -6.67
C TRP A 82 6.97 -10.80 -6.46
N VAL A 83 8.29 -10.83 -6.28
CA VAL A 83 9.10 -9.63 -6.03
C VAL A 83 10.06 -9.46 -7.20
N VAL A 84 10.04 -8.28 -7.79
CA VAL A 84 10.90 -7.91 -8.91
C VAL A 84 11.48 -6.52 -8.67
N GLU A 85 12.69 -6.29 -9.16
CA GLU A 85 13.27 -4.95 -9.29
C GLU A 85 12.80 -4.36 -10.63
N VAL A 86 12.45 -3.08 -10.63
CA VAL A 86 11.95 -2.35 -11.81
C VAL A 86 13.04 -1.45 -12.38
#